data_AF-A0A6A0H1N7-F1
#
_entry.id   AF-A0A6A0H1N7-F1
#
_cell.length_a   1.000
_cell.length_b   1.000
_cell.length_c   1.000
_cell.angle_alpha   90.00
_cell.angle_beta   90.00
_cell.angle_gamma   90.00
#
_symmetry.space_group_name_H-M   'P 1'
#
loop_
_entity.id
_entity.type
_entity.pdbx_description
1 polymer ?
#
loop_
_entity_poly.entity_id
_entity_poly.type
_entity_poly.pdbx_seq_one_letter_code
_entity_poly.pdbx_strand_id
1 'polypeptide(L)' 'MSDHEPGSGGGGNSGSSRMSSARGRPEEIGKYRLLKTIGKGNFAKVKLAKHIPTGKEDFGNEIKQFFRE' A
#
# COMPACT_ATOMS: atom_id res chain seq x y z
N MET A 1 18.98 29.60 -45.58
CA MET A 1 19.09 29.91 -44.13
C MET A 1 18.20 28.90 -43.44
N SER A 2 18.81 28.08 -42.59
CA SER A 2 18.32 26.79 -42.13
C SER A 2 18.48 26.76 -40.62
N ASP A 3 17.39 27.00 -39.89
CA ASP A 3 17.36 27.07 -38.42
C ASP A 3 15.91 26.79 -37.99
N HIS A 4 15.53 26.03 -36.97
CA HIS A 4 16.16 25.06 -36.07
C HIS A 4 14.97 24.40 -35.32
N GLU A 5 14.91 23.07 -35.23
CA GLU A 5 13.88 22.29 -34.52
C GLU A 5 14.00 22.43 -32.99
N PRO A 6 12.92 22.69 -32.22
CA PRO A 6 12.96 22.49 -30.78
C PRO A 6 12.61 21.03 -30.44
N GLY A 7 13.62 20.17 -30.44
CA GLY A 7 13.56 18.90 -29.71
C GLY A 7 13.61 19.17 -28.19
N SER A 8 12.47 19.15 -27.51
CA SER A 8 12.45 19.15 -26.04
C SER A 8 12.46 17.73 -25.50
N GLY A 9 13.61 17.42 -24.88
CA GLY A 9 13.96 16.15 -24.29
C GLY A 9 13.02 15.68 -23.18
N GLY A 10 13.07 14.36 -22.98
CA GLY A 10 12.43 13.68 -21.88
C GLY A 10 12.88 14.23 -20.52
N GLY A 11 11.96 14.22 -19.57
CA GLY A 11 12.22 14.68 -18.23
C GLY A 11 11.16 14.17 -17.26
N GLY A 12 11.54 13.14 -16.51
CA GLY A 12 10.99 12.89 -15.19
C GLY A 12 9.62 12.25 -15.15
N ASN A 13 9.58 10.92 -15.30
CA ASN A 13 8.56 10.10 -14.64
C ASN A 13 8.49 10.52 -13.17
N SER A 14 7.46 11.28 -12.81
CA SER A 14 7.19 11.77 -11.47
C SER A 14 7.38 10.64 -10.45
N GLY A 15 8.48 10.72 -9.69
CA GLY A 15 8.59 10.03 -8.42
C GLY A 15 7.40 10.46 -7.57
N SER A 16 6.72 9.59 -6.84
CA SER A 16 7.20 8.53 -5.97
C SER A 16 6.01 7.60 -5.79
N SER A 17 6.09 6.31 -6.08
CA SER A 17 6.35 5.34 -5.01
C SER A 17 6.67 3.99 -5.65
N ARG A 18 7.84 3.89 -6.28
CA ARG A 18 8.48 2.59 -6.48
C ARG A 18 9.05 2.19 -5.12
N MET A 19 8.19 1.93 -4.13
CA MET A 19 8.62 1.31 -2.88
C MET A 19 8.97 -0.12 -3.24
N SER A 20 10.26 -0.29 -3.52
CA SER A 20 11.11 -1.39 -3.14
C SER A 20 10.36 -2.66 -2.80
N SER A 21 10.56 -3.65 -3.65
CA SER A 21 10.40 -5.07 -3.39
C SER A 21 10.59 -5.45 -1.91
N ALA A 22 9.54 -5.37 -1.10
CA ALA A 22 9.43 -6.08 0.18
C ALA A 22 8.78 -7.44 -0.08
N ARG A 23 9.28 -8.17 -1.08
CA ARG A 23 9.00 -9.59 -1.22
C ARG A 23 9.71 -10.30 -0.07
N GLY A 24 9.01 -10.50 1.04
CA GLY A 24 9.36 -11.58 1.97
C GLY A 24 9.28 -11.31 3.47
N ARG A 25 9.12 -10.07 3.93
CA ARG A 25 8.93 -9.79 5.37
C ARG A 25 7.49 -9.36 5.61
N PRO A 26 6.68 -10.13 6.36
CA PRO A 26 5.39 -9.65 6.78
C PRO A 26 5.59 -8.40 7.66
N GLU A 27 4.83 -7.34 7.39
CA GLU A 27 4.86 -6.15 8.24
C GLU A 27 4.25 -6.51 9.60
N GLU A 28 5.06 -6.48 10.64
CA GLU A 28 4.63 -6.75 12.01
C GLU A 28 4.61 -5.44 12.81
N ILE A 29 3.49 -5.21 13.51
CA ILE A 29 3.31 -4.08 14.41
C ILE A 29 3.02 -4.66 15.80
N GLY A 30 4.02 -4.59 16.69
CA GLY A 30 3.92 -5.16 18.02
C GLY A 30 3.56 -6.65 17.99
N LYS A 31 2.40 -7.02 18.57
CA LYS A 31 1.90 -8.41 18.62
C LYS A 31 1.07 -8.80 17.39
N TYR A 32 1.01 -7.95 16.36
CA TYR A 32 0.15 -8.11 15.20
C TYR A 32 0.94 -8.25 13.92
N ARG A 33 0.61 -9.27 13.14
CA ARG A 33 1.11 -9.43 11.78
C ARG A 33 0.08 -8.86 10.81
N LEU A 34 0.46 -7.87 10.02
CA LEU A 34 -0.38 -7.31 8.96
C LEU A 34 -0.44 -8.27 7.77
N LEU A 35 -1.63 -8.43 7.20
CA LEU A 35 -1.91 -9.33 6.08
C LEU A 35 -2.13 -8.52 4.81
N LYS A 36 -3.40 -8.21 4.52
CA LYS A 36 -3.83 -7.51 3.31
C LYS A 36 -4.50 -6.20 3.66
N THR A 37 -4.42 -5.22 2.77
CA THR A 37 -5.21 -3.99 2.90
C THR A 37 -6.66 -4.32 2.56
N ILE A 38 -7.61 -3.95 3.43
CA ILE A 38 -9.06 -4.17 3.24
C ILE A 38 -9.81 -2.88 2.92
N GLY A 39 -9.21 -1.72 3.16
CA GLY A 39 -9.80 -0.43 2.85
C GLY A 39 -8.72 0.64 2.70
N LYS A 40 -8.91 1.55 1.75
CA LYS A 40 -8.05 2.73 1.57
C LYS A 40 -8.97 3.94 1.37
N GLY A 41 -9.04 4.78 2.39
CA GLY A 41 -9.76 6.05 2.34
C GLY A 41 -8.80 7.23 2.35
N ASN A 42 -9.36 8.44 2.34
CA ASN A 42 -8.60 9.69 2.43
C ASN A 42 -7.90 9.83 3.80
N PHE A 43 -8.57 9.43 4.87
CA PHE A 43 -8.10 9.63 6.26
C PHE A 43 -7.40 8.42 6.87
N ALA A 44 -7.53 7.25 6.26
CA ALA A 44 -6.99 6.02 6.84
C ALA A 44 -6.74 4.95 5.79
N LYS A 45 -5.77 4.09 6.09
CA LYS A 45 -5.55 2.81 5.42
C LYS A 45 -5.82 1.71 6.42
N VAL A 46 -6.69 0.77 6.07
CA VAL A 46 -7.07 -0.34 6.95
C VAL A 46 -6.49 -1.63 6.41
N LYS A 47 -5.75 -2.34 7.25
CA LYS A 47 -5.17 -3.64 6.95
C LYS A 47 -5.75 -4.69 7.88
N LEU A 48 -6.02 -5.87 7.34
CA LEU A 48 -6.27 -7.07 8.12
C LEU A 48 -4.99 -7.41 8.91
N ALA A 49 -5.16 -7.81 10.17
CA ALA A 49 -4.06 -8.24 11.03
C ALA A 49 -4.40 -9.55 11.74
N LYS A 50 -3.37 -10.36 12.01
CA LYS A 50 -3.44 -11.58 12.82
C LYS A 50 -2.66 -11.35 14.11
N HIS A 51 -3.26 -11.64 15.25
CA HIS A 51 -2.58 -11.60 16.54
C HIS A 51 -1.63 -12.79 16.64
N ILE A 52 -0.34 -12.52 16.85
CA ILE A 52 0.72 -13.53 16.85
C ILE A 52 0.60 -14.47 18.07
N PRO A 53 0.40 -13.98 19.32
CA PRO A 53 0.33 -14.84 20.50
C PRO A 53 -0.86 -15.81 20.53
N THR A 54 -2.02 -15.41 20.00
CA THR A 54 -3.25 -16.24 20.05
C THR A 54 -3.62 -16.83 18.70
N GLY A 55 -2.98 -16.39 17.61
CA GLY A 55 -3.32 -16.79 16.24
C GLY A 55 -4.70 -16.33 15.76
N LYS A 56 -5.46 -15.56 16.54
CA LYS A 56 -6.78 -15.06 16.18
C LYS A 56 -6.67 -13.87 15.21
N GLU A 57 -7.65 -13.75 14.32
CA GLU A 57 -7.78 -12.59 13.43
C GLU A 57 -8.55 -11.50 14.18
N ASP A 58 -7.89 -10.39 14.53
CA ASP A 58 -8.50 -9.35 15.37
C ASP A 58 -9.41 -8.41 14.56
N PHE A 59 -9.16 -8.27 13.26
CA PHE A 59 -10.08 -7.59 12.35
C PHE A 59 -11.06 -8.61 11.77
N GLY A 60 -12.05 -8.97 12.58
CA GLY A 60 -13.13 -9.88 12.24
C GLY A 60 -13.92 -9.45 11.00
N ASN A 61 -14.69 -10.38 10.46
CA ASN A 61 -15.52 -10.20 9.26
C ASN A 61 -16.50 -9.02 9.35
N GLU A 62 -16.79 -8.58 10.57
CA GLU A 62 -17.65 -7.44 10.91
C GLU A 62 -17.10 -6.11 10.37
N ILE A 63 -15.82 -5.80 10.61
CA ILE A 63 -15.19 -4.59 10.04
C ILE A 63 -15.06 -4.72 8.51
N LYS A 64 -14.88 -5.93 7.98
CA LYS A 64 -14.86 -6.17 6.52
C LYS A 64 -16.22 -5.88 5.87
N GLN A 65 -17.33 -5.93 6.62
CA GLN A 65 -18.66 -5.61 6.10
C GLN A 65 -18.84 -4.12 5.87
N PHE A 66 -18.29 -3.26 6.75
CA PHE A 66 -18.32 -1.81 6.57
C PHE A 66 -17.47 -1.30 5.38
N PHE A 67 -16.54 -2.12 4.87
CA PHE A 67 -15.76 -1.82 3.67
C PHE A 67 -16.27 -2.50 2.40
N ARG A 68 -17.30 -3.35 2.52
CA ARG A 68 -17.98 -3.92 1.37
C ARG A 68 -19.09 -2.95 1.00
N GLU A 69 -19.20 -2.61 -0.28
CA GLU A 69 -20.31 -1.81 -0.83
C GLU A 69 -21.66 -2.43 -0.44
#